data_AF-A0A436A5G5-F1
#
_entry.id   AF-A0A436A5G5-F1
#
_cell.length_a   1.000
_cell.length_b   1.000
_cell.length_c   1.000
_cell.angle_alpha   90.00
_cell.angle_beta   90.00
_cell.angle_gamma   90.00
#
_symmetry.space_group_name_H-M   'P 1'
#
loop_
_entity.id
_entity.type
_entity.pdbx_description
1 polymer ?
#
loop_
_entity_poly.entity_id
_entity_poly.type
_entity_poly.pdbx_seq_one_letter_code
_entity_poly.pdbx_strand_id
1 'polypeptide(L)'
;PENYVTLDADDNAFVSFKAPSDYAVKGMARALEKLPDLLAPLPVEKLFDRGIRPTESHVQGTLRMGTGPADSVVDSGMIHHQLRNLVVVGTSTYPSCSCANPSLTAAALSLRAASRIA
;
A
#
# COMPACT_ATOMS: atom_id res chain seq x y z
N PRO A 1 0.55 15.61 -3.89
CA PRO A 1 1.28 14.42 -3.40
C PRO A 1 2.33 14.02 -4.43
N GLU A 2 3.53 13.59 -4.02
CA GLU A 2 4.62 13.30 -4.97
C GLU A 2 4.42 11.99 -5.76
N ASN A 3 3.80 10.98 -5.14
CA ASN A 3 3.44 9.71 -5.78
C ASN A 3 1.93 9.72 -6.09
N TYR A 4 1.56 9.36 -7.32
CA TYR A 4 0.17 9.38 -7.77
C TYR A 4 -0.07 8.46 -8.96
N VAL A 5 -1.34 8.18 -9.24
CA VAL A 5 -1.81 7.52 -10.46
C VAL A 5 -2.67 8.51 -11.23
N THR A 6 -2.47 8.60 -12.54
CA THR A 6 -3.23 9.45 -13.47
C THR A 6 -3.52 8.67 -14.74
N LEU A 7 -4.29 9.26 -15.66
CA LEU A 7 -4.37 8.79 -17.04
C LEU A 7 -3.26 9.42 -17.88
N ASP A 8 -2.72 8.67 -18.83
CA ASP A 8 -1.85 9.20 -19.90
C ASP A 8 -2.66 9.75 -21.08
N ALA A 9 -1.99 10.10 -22.19
CA ALA A 9 -2.62 10.68 -23.37
C ALA A 9 -3.59 9.73 -24.10
N ASP A 10 -3.47 8.42 -23.85
CA ASP A 10 -4.27 7.36 -24.47
C ASP A 10 -5.28 6.77 -23.47
N ASP A 11 -5.58 7.50 -22.38
CA ASP A 11 -6.46 7.08 -21.28
C ASP A 11 -6.03 5.81 -20.53
N ASN A 12 -4.75 5.42 -20.61
CA ASN A 12 -4.23 4.31 -19.82
C ASN A 12 -3.80 4.77 -18.42
N ALA A 13 -3.85 3.85 -17.45
CA ALA A 13 -3.37 4.12 -16.10
C ALA A 13 -1.84 4.30 -16.09
N PHE A 14 -1.40 5.50 -15.73
CA PHE A 14 0.00 5.86 -15.55
C PHE A 14 0.34 6.01 -14.06
N VAL A 15 1.39 5.32 -13.62
CA VAL A 15 1.87 5.37 -12.24
C VAL A 15 3.11 6.27 -12.16
N SER A 16 2.99 7.38 -11.43
CA SER A 16 4.13 8.24 -11.08
C SER A 16 4.62 7.88 -9.69
N PHE A 17 5.81 7.29 -9.62
CA PHE A 17 6.50 6.96 -8.37
C PHE A 17 7.90 7.58 -8.41
N LYS A 18 8.16 8.51 -7.48
CA LYS A 18 9.42 9.27 -7.44
C LYS A 18 10.57 8.41 -6.92
N ALA A 19 10.43 7.89 -5.71
CA ALA A 19 11.40 7.06 -5.01
C ALA A 19 10.82 6.55 -3.67
N PRO A 20 11.43 5.52 -3.05
CA PRO A 20 11.20 5.22 -1.64
C PRO A 20 11.53 6.44 -0.76
N SER A 21 10.77 6.63 0.33
CA SER A 21 11.04 7.70 1.28
C SER A 21 12.30 7.42 2.12
N ASP A 22 12.88 8.46 2.71
CA ASP A 22 13.99 8.33 3.68
C ASP A 22 13.67 7.36 4.81
N TYR A 23 12.40 7.33 5.26
CA TYR A 23 11.93 6.40 6.27
C TYR A 23 12.09 4.94 5.81
N ALA A 24 11.64 4.64 4.59
CA ALA A 24 11.74 3.29 4.02
C ALA A 24 13.21 2.88 3.82
N VAL A 25 14.05 3.79 3.31
CA VAL A 25 15.48 3.54 3.09
C VAL A 25 16.20 3.26 4.41
N LYS A 26 15.99 4.10 5.43
CA LYS A 26 16.59 3.90 6.77
C LYS A 26 16.09 2.62 7.44
N GLY A 27 14.80 2.29 7.28
CA GLY A 27 14.22 1.04 7.78
C GLY A 27 14.86 -0.20 7.16
N MET A 28 15.05 -0.20 5.83
CA MET A 28 15.73 -1.30 5.14
C MET A 28 17.19 -1.43 5.56
N ALA A 29 17.93 -0.32 5.63
CA ALA A 29 19.31 -0.33 6.09
C ALA A 29 19.44 -0.94 7.50
N ARG A 30 18.54 -0.56 8.42
CA ARG A 30 18.51 -1.12 9.78
C ARG A 30 18.15 -2.60 9.80
N ALA A 31 17.23 -3.04 8.94
CA ALA A 31 16.87 -4.45 8.83
C ALA A 31 18.06 -5.31 8.34
N LEU A 32 18.80 -4.83 7.32
CA LEU A 32 20.00 -5.48 6.82
C LEU A 32 21.14 -5.52 7.85
N GLU A 33 21.35 -4.42 8.59
CA GLU A 33 22.32 -4.36 9.68
C GLU A 33 22.02 -5.41 10.77
N LYS A 34 20.75 -5.69 11.03
CA LYS A 34 20.30 -6.65 12.05
C LYS A 34 20.18 -8.09 11.57
N LEU A 35 20.28 -8.32 10.27
CA LEU A 35 20.11 -9.63 9.67
C LEU A 35 21.13 -10.67 10.18
N PRO A 36 22.44 -10.36 10.37
CA PRO A 36 23.39 -11.33 10.91
C PRO A 36 23.05 -11.79 12.33
N ASP A 37 22.67 -10.87 13.22
CA ASP A 37 22.26 -11.18 14.60
C ASP A 37 21.04 -12.13 14.60
N LEU A 38 20.08 -11.87 13.72
CA LEU A 38 18.86 -12.67 13.59
C LEU A 38 19.12 -14.08 13.05
N LEU A 39 20.14 -14.22 12.20
CA LEU A 39 20.52 -15.49 11.58
C LEU A 39 21.59 -16.25 12.36
N ALA A 40 22.20 -15.67 13.39
CA ALA A 40 23.26 -16.28 14.20
C ALA A 40 22.95 -17.70 14.73
N PRO A 41 21.69 -18.07 15.08
CA PRO A 41 21.36 -19.43 15.51
C PRO A 41 21.37 -20.47 14.37
N LEU A 42 21.43 -20.03 13.11
CA LEU A 42 21.37 -20.89 11.93
C LEU A 42 22.78 -21.05 11.33
N PRO A 43 23.10 -22.20 10.71
CA PRO A 43 24.39 -22.43 10.04
C PRO A 43 24.44 -21.73 8.67
N VAL A 44 24.29 -20.40 8.66
CA VAL A 44 24.31 -19.60 7.43
C VAL A 44 25.76 -19.37 7.01
N GLU A 45 26.18 -19.99 5.91
CA GLU A 45 27.53 -19.84 5.36
C GLU A 45 27.68 -18.59 4.49
N LYS A 46 26.60 -18.15 3.84
CA LYS A 46 26.64 -17.03 2.90
C LYS A 46 25.28 -16.36 2.75
N LEU A 47 25.31 -15.03 2.65
CA LEU A 47 24.18 -14.19 2.31
C LEU A 47 24.34 -13.60 0.92
N PHE A 48 23.27 -13.65 0.13
CA PHE A 48 23.20 -13.05 -1.19
C PHE A 48 22.07 -12.01 -1.21
N ASP A 49 22.45 -10.74 -1.30
CA ASP A 49 21.49 -9.67 -1.54
C ASP A 49 21.23 -9.55 -3.04
N ARG A 50 19.95 -9.60 -3.43
CA ARG A 50 19.49 -9.45 -4.81
C ARG A 50 19.07 -8.01 -5.15
N GLY A 51 19.23 -7.09 -4.21
CA GLY A 51 18.88 -5.69 -4.35
C GLY A 51 17.37 -5.45 -4.30
N ILE A 52 17.01 -4.18 -4.52
CA ILE A 52 15.63 -3.71 -4.47
C ILE A 52 14.94 -3.98 -5.81
N ARG A 53 13.75 -4.60 -5.77
CA ARG A 53 12.91 -4.77 -6.96
C ARG A 53 12.23 -3.45 -7.32
N PRO A 54 11.96 -3.18 -8.61
CA PRO A 54 11.20 -1.99 -9.02
C PRO A 54 9.80 -1.93 -8.42
N THR A 55 9.20 -3.10 -8.14
CA THR A 55 7.86 -3.22 -7.55
C THR A 55 7.69 -4.59 -6.88
N GLU A 56 6.90 -4.62 -5.80
CA GLU A 56 6.40 -5.84 -5.15
C GLU A 56 4.95 -6.16 -5.59
N SER A 57 4.43 -5.44 -6.59
CA SER A 57 3.05 -5.60 -7.11
C SER A 57 1.93 -5.34 -6.08
N HIS A 58 2.25 -4.71 -4.95
CA HIS A 58 1.30 -4.29 -3.92
C HIS A 58 0.93 -2.81 -4.08
N VAL A 59 0.16 -2.44 -5.11
CA VAL A 59 -0.31 -1.06 -5.30
C VAL A 59 -1.45 -0.75 -4.34
N GLN A 60 -1.36 0.34 -3.57
CA GLN A 60 -2.30 0.69 -2.50
C GLN A 60 -2.49 2.21 -2.37
N GLY A 61 -3.58 2.64 -1.74
CA GLY A 61 -3.78 4.03 -1.29
C GLY A 61 -4.12 5.07 -2.37
N THR A 62 -4.43 4.64 -3.58
CA THR A 62 -4.78 5.53 -4.71
C THR A 62 -6.13 6.24 -4.55
N LEU A 63 -7.05 5.67 -3.78
CA LEU A 63 -8.37 6.23 -3.43
C LEU A 63 -8.57 6.20 -1.91
N ARG A 64 -7.57 6.71 -1.18
CA ARG A 64 -7.41 6.50 0.27
C ARG A 64 -8.67 6.84 1.08
N MET A 65 -8.88 6.06 2.14
CA MET A 65 -9.81 6.35 3.22
C MET A 65 -9.32 7.51 4.09
N GLY A 66 -10.23 8.32 4.59
CA GLY A 66 -9.93 9.39 5.54
C GLY A 66 -11.19 9.96 6.20
N THR A 67 -11.02 11.08 6.90
CA THR A 67 -12.09 11.70 7.70
C THR A 67 -12.84 12.80 6.93
N GLY A 68 -12.33 13.27 5.80
CA GLY A 68 -13.00 14.27 4.97
C GLY A 68 -12.54 14.32 3.52
N PRO A 69 -13.29 15.01 2.64
CA PRO A 69 -13.01 15.06 1.20
C PRO A 69 -11.81 15.91 0.81
N ALA A 70 -11.23 16.68 1.76
CA ALA A 70 -10.09 17.55 1.48
C ALA A 70 -8.80 16.75 1.20
N ASP A 71 -8.68 15.56 1.78
CA ASP A 71 -7.45 14.75 1.75
C ASP A 71 -7.69 13.25 1.50
N SER A 72 -8.95 12.84 1.26
CA SER A 72 -9.31 11.44 1.03
C SER A 72 -10.50 11.31 0.08
N VAL A 73 -10.69 10.11 -0.48
CA VAL A 73 -11.75 9.83 -1.48
C VAL A 73 -12.96 9.19 -0.82
N VAL A 74 -12.72 8.28 0.11
CA VAL A 74 -13.77 7.53 0.82
C VAL A 74 -13.69 7.76 2.32
N ASP A 75 -14.82 7.63 3.00
CA ASP A 75 -14.89 7.63 4.46
C ASP A 75 -14.51 6.26 5.05
N SER A 76 -14.58 6.16 6.39
CA SER A 76 -14.31 4.91 7.10
C SER A 76 -15.27 3.77 6.74
N GLY A 77 -16.41 4.05 6.12
CA GLY A 77 -17.34 3.06 5.58
C GLY A 77 -16.96 2.55 4.20
N MET A 78 -15.88 3.05 3.60
CA MET A 78 -15.52 2.85 2.18
C MET A 78 -16.56 3.43 1.21
N ILE A 79 -17.32 4.43 1.67
CA ILE A 79 -18.29 5.17 0.85
C ILE A 79 -17.61 6.45 0.38
N HIS A 80 -17.77 6.77 -0.89
CA HIS A 80 -17.24 8.02 -1.45
C HIS A 80 -17.82 9.23 -0.73
N HIS A 81 -16.99 10.24 -0.41
CA HIS A 81 -17.42 11.39 0.40
C HIS A 81 -18.58 12.18 -0.24
N GLN A 82 -18.50 12.42 -1.55
CA GLN A 82 -19.52 13.14 -2.33
C GLN A 82 -20.62 12.22 -2.89
N LEU A 83 -20.25 11.12 -3.56
CA LEU A 83 -21.18 10.15 -4.14
C LEU A 83 -21.59 9.10 -3.10
N ARG A 84 -22.61 9.39 -2.30
CA ARG A 84 -22.98 8.55 -1.13
C ARG A 84 -23.56 7.18 -1.48
N ASN A 85 -23.87 6.93 -2.74
CA ASN A 85 -24.30 5.63 -3.29
C ASN A 85 -23.15 4.86 -3.96
N LEU A 86 -21.91 5.34 -3.87
CA LEU A 86 -20.72 4.68 -4.42
C LEU A 86 -19.85 4.10 -3.31
N VAL A 87 -19.66 2.78 -3.36
CA VAL A 87 -18.73 2.04 -2.50
C VAL A 87 -17.49 1.68 -3.29
N VAL A 88 -16.31 1.89 -2.69
CA VAL A 88 -15.03 1.53 -3.31
C VAL A 88 -14.36 0.47 -2.44
N VAL A 89 -14.04 -0.69 -3.02
CA VAL A 89 -13.35 -1.78 -2.31
C VAL A 89 -12.03 -2.11 -3.01
N GLY A 90 -11.08 -2.63 -2.23
CA GLY A 90 -9.74 -2.98 -2.71
C GLY A 90 -8.64 -2.21 -1.99
N THR A 91 -7.39 -2.44 -2.39
CA THR A 91 -6.20 -1.85 -1.74
C THR A 91 -6.05 -0.35 -1.97
N SER A 92 -6.74 0.21 -2.97
CA SER A 92 -6.79 1.65 -3.25
C SER A 92 -7.28 2.46 -2.04
N THR A 93 -8.14 1.88 -1.20
CA THR A 93 -8.74 2.59 -0.06
C THR A 93 -7.83 2.65 1.17
N TYR A 94 -6.65 2.04 1.13
CA TYR A 94 -5.83 1.92 2.33
C TYR A 94 -5.16 3.25 2.67
N PRO A 95 -5.28 3.74 3.92
CA PRO A 95 -4.53 4.91 4.35
C PRO A 95 -3.05 4.60 4.62
N SER A 96 -2.70 3.32 4.83
CA SER A 96 -1.34 2.87 5.10
C SER A 96 -1.04 1.52 4.45
N CYS A 97 0.25 1.29 4.19
CA CYS A 97 0.81 0.02 3.75
C CYS A 97 1.47 -0.68 4.96
N SER A 98 1.23 -1.98 5.12
CA SER A 98 1.89 -2.78 6.16
C SER A 98 3.01 -3.64 5.54
N CYS A 99 3.81 -4.29 6.39
CA CYS A 99 4.78 -5.30 5.95
C CYS A 99 4.13 -6.63 5.51
N ALA A 100 2.81 -6.78 5.64
CA ALA A 100 2.07 -7.97 5.25
C ALA A 100 1.46 -7.82 3.85
N ASN A 101 1.32 -8.95 3.15
CA ASN A 101 0.67 -8.97 1.85
C ASN A 101 -0.79 -8.48 1.96
N PRO A 102 -1.25 -7.61 1.05
CA PRO A 102 -2.47 -6.84 1.26
C PRO A 102 -3.77 -7.64 1.02
N SER A 103 -3.69 -8.80 0.38
CA SER A 103 -4.87 -9.55 -0.09
C SER A 103 -5.84 -9.91 1.04
N LEU A 104 -5.33 -10.31 2.20
CA LEU A 104 -6.19 -10.66 3.35
C LEU A 104 -6.95 -9.44 3.86
N THR A 105 -6.26 -8.31 4.04
CA THR A 105 -6.89 -7.04 4.44
C THR A 105 -7.92 -6.59 3.40
N ALA A 106 -7.68 -6.86 2.11
CA ALA A 106 -8.55 -6.43 1.03
C ALA A 106 -9.85 -7.21 1.07
N ALA A 107 -9.77 -8.52 1.24
CA ALA A 107 -10.92 -9.38 1.45
C ALA A 107 -11.71 -8.97 2.71
N ALA A 108 -11.02 -8.79 3.84
CA ALA A 108 -11.66 -8.44 5.11
C ALA A 108 -12.42 -7.09 5.04
N LEU A 109 -11.80 -6.07 4.46
CA LEU A 109 -12.46 -4.78 4.26
C LEU A 109 -13.63 -4.91 3.27
N SER A 110 -13.45 -5.60 2.15
CA SER A 110 -14.53 -5.80 1.17
C SER A 110 -15.76 -6.46 1.79
N LEU A 111 -15.58 -7.49 2.61
CA LEU A 111 -16.66 -8.13 3.36
C LEU A 111 -17.34 -7.17 4.35
N ARG A 112 -16.55 -6.33 5.04
CA ARG A 112 -17.09 -5.30 5.94
C ARG A 112 -17.90 -4.24 5.22
N ALA A 113 -17.50 -3.82 4.01
CA ALA A 113 -18.32 -2.93 3.19
C ALA A 113 -19.62 -3.61 2.76
N ALA A 114 -19.52 -4.84 2.26
CA ALA A 114 -20.67 -5.62 1.81
C ALA A 114 -21.72 -5.78 2.92
N SER A 115 -21.30 -6.07 4.15
CA SER A 115 -22.22 -6.22 5.29
C SER A 115 -22.95 -4.93 5.71
N ARG A 116 -22.51 -3.76 5.22
CA ARG A 116 -23.11 -2.46 5.54
C ARG A 116 -24.07 -1.96 4.46
N ILE A 117 -24.05 -2.58 3.28
CA ILE A 117 -24.95 -2.29 2.17
C ILE A 117 -26.05 -3.34 1.98
N ALA A 118 -25.94 -4.46 2.69
CA ALA A 118 -26.93 -5.54 2.71
C ALA A 118 -28.11 -5.21 3.62
#